data_AF-A0A0G4LZG6-F1
#
_entry.id   AF-A0A0G4LZG6-F1
#
_cell.length_a   1.000
_cell.length_b   1.000
_cell.length_c   1.000
_cell.angle_alpha   90.00
_cell.angle_beta   90.00
_cell.angle_gamma   90.00
#
_symmetry.space_group_name_H-M   'P 1'
#
loop_
_entity.id
_entity.type
_entity.pdbx_description
1 polymer ?
#
loop_
_entity_poly.entity_id
_entity_poly.type
_entity_poly.pdbx_seq_one_letter_code
_entity_poly.pdbx_strand_id
1 'polypeptide(L)'
;MLQAPLHIQITLSHFAMSTADLGPAESFPQKMLRTTMDVDCPTWLDFFHGGLQFQAIHHLYPRIPRHNLRRTQKLVQEFCVDVGIPYALYGFVDGNKTVIGKLAEVSRQAAILAECQKHVASH
;
A
#
# COMPACT_ATOMS: atom_id res chain seq x y z
N MET A 1 24.64 -1.62 6.31
CA MET A 1 23.75 -0.51 5.92
C MET A 1 22.93 -0.85 4.67
N LEU A 2 22.09 -1.91 4.71
CA LEU A 2 21.21 -2.31 3.59
C LEU A 2 19.72 -2.42 3.97
N GLN A 3 19.36 -2.01 5.20
CA GLN A 3 17.97 -2.14 5.68
C GLN A 3 17.09 -0.96 5.27
N ALA A 4 17.63 0.25 5.07
CA ALA A 4 16.83 1.42 4.74
C ALA A 4 16.05 1.30 3.41
N PRO A 5 16.63 0.78 2.30
CA PRO A 5 15.87 0.59 1.05
C PRO A 5 14.72 -0.40 1.20
N LEU A 6 14.95 -1.50 1.95
CA LEU A 6 13.94 -2.51 2.26
C LEU A 6 12.75 -1.88 3.02
N HIS A 7 13.03 -1.07 4.03
CA HIS A 7 11.98 -0.43 4.83
C HIS A 7 11.17 0.57 4.00
N ILE A 8 11.83 1.36 3.13
CA ILE A 8 11.13 2.30 2.25
C ILE A 8 10.17 1.57 1.31
N GLN A 9 10.56 0.44 0.74
CA GLN A 9 9.70 -0.33 -0.16
C GLN A 9 8.49 -0.95 0.56
N ILE A 10 8.69 -1.46 1.77
CA ILE A 10 7.61 -2.04 2.59
C ILE A 10 6.63 -0.96 3.06
N THR A 11 7.14 0.17 3.57
CA THR A 11 6.29 1.26 4.07
C THR A 11 5.50 1.91 2.95
N LEU A 12 6.11 2.08 1.77
CA LEU A 12 5.45 2.63 0.59
C LEU A 12 4.21 1.82 0.21
N SER A 13 4.30 0.49 0.28
CA SER A 13 3.24 -0.39 -0.19
C SER A 13 2.03 -0.52 0.75
N HIS A 14 2.13 -0.03 2.00
CA HIS A 14 1.10 -0.26 3.04
C HIS A 14 0.68 1.01 3.80
N PHE A 15 1.62 1.89 4.16
CA PHE A 15 1.36 2.90 5.19
C PHE A 15 0.40 4.00 4.74
N ALA A 16 0.30 4.22 3.43
CA ALA A 16 -0.67 5.17 2.88
C ALA A 16 -2.05 4.53 2.59
N MET A 17 -2.14 3.20 2.63
CA MET A 17 -3.34 2.47 2.25
C MET A 17 -4.36 2.44 3.38
N SER A 18 -5.61 2.12 3.03
CA SER A 18 -6.70 2.11 4.00
C SER A 18 -6.48 1.01 5.04
N THR A 19 -6.56 1.37 6.32
CA THR A 19 -6.50 0.43 7.46
C THR A 19 -7.89 0.12 8.04
N ALA A 20 -8.96 0.58 7.37
CA ALA A 20 -10.32 0.38 7.84
C ALA A 20 -10.66 -1.12 7.93
N ASP A 21 -11.38 -1.49 8.98
CA ASP A 21 -12.00 -2.80 9.10
C ASP A 21 -13.44 -2.71 8.58
N LEU A 22 -13.70 -3.33 7.43
CA LEU A 22 -15.03 -3.36 6.81
C LEU A 22 -15.85 -4.59 7.26
N GLY A 23 -15.31 -5.39 8.18
CA GLY A 23 -15.98 -6.55 8.74
C GLY A 23 -16.09 -7.74 7.75
N PRO A 24 -16.94 -8.72 8.05
CA PRO A 24 -16.99 -9.99 7.31
C PRO A 24 -17.60 -9.88 5.90
N ALA A 25 -18.20 -8.74 5.55
CA ALA A 25 -18.77 -8.51 4.23
C ALA A 25 -17.70 -8.23 3.16
N GLU A 26 -16.49 -7.84 3.58
CA GLU A 26 -15.39 -7.62 2.65
C GLU A 26 -14.72 -8.95 2.27
N SER A 27 -14.68 -9.23 0.97
CA SER A 27 -13.96 -10.42 0.49
C SER A 27 -12.46 -10.27 0.66
N PHE A 28 -11.76 -11.39 0.84
CA PHE A 28 -10.30 -11.40 0.98
C PHE A 28 -9.58 -10.64 -0.16
N PRO A 29 -9.90 -10.84 -1.46
CA PRO A 29 -9.23 -10.11 -2.53
C PRO A 29 -9.45 -8.59 -2.47
N GLN A 30 -10.67 -8.16 -2.16
CA GLN A 30 -10.97 -6.73 -1.99
C GLN A 30 -10.15 -6.13 -0.85
N LYS A 31 -10.04 -6.85 0.28
CA LYS A 31 -9.21 -6.42 1.40
C LYS A 31 -7.75 -6.25 0.97
N MET A 32 -7.15 -7.25 0.32
CA MET A 32 -5.75 -7.18 -0.09
C MET A 32 -5.49 -6.05 -1.10
N LEU A 33 -6.41 -5.80 -2.03
CA LEU A 33 -6.30 -4.70 -3.00
C LEU A 33 -6.50 -3.32 -2.37
N ARG A 34 -7.29 -3.21 -1.30
CA ARG A 34 -7.55 -1.94 -0.59
C ARG A 34 -6.46 -1.59 0.42
N THR A 35 -5.89 -2.58 1.11
CA THR A 35 -4.93 -2.38 2.19
C THR A 35 -3.48 -2.35 1.71
N THR A 36 -3.25 -2.60 0.42
CA THR A 36 -1.92 -2.75 -0.16
C THR A 36 -1.87 -2.11 -1.55
N MET A 37 -0.71 -1.59 -1.94
CA MET A 37 -0.46 -1.09 -3.30
C MET A 37 0.79 -1.74 -3.90
N ASP A 38 0.89 -1.70 -5.22
CA ASP A 38 2.09 -2.05 -5.96
C ASP A 38 2.83 -0.79 -6.45
N VAL A 39 4.12 -0.96 -6.73
CA VAL A 39 4.97 0.09 -7.30
C VAL A 39 5.16 -0.16 -8.79
N ASP A 40 4.76 0.80 -9.61
CA ASP A 40 5.07 0.79 -11.03
C ASP A 40 6.54 1.16 -11.24
N CYS A 41 7.29 0.22 -11.78
CA CYS A 41 8.67 0.44 -12.16
C CYS A 41 9.03 -0.35 -13.44
N PRO A 42 9.90 0.22 -14.28
CA PRO A 42 10.49 -0.48 -15.41
C PRO A 42 11.13 -1.82 -15.01
N THR A 43 11.06 -2.80 -15.90
CA THR A 43 11.57 -4.17 -15.66
C THR A 43 13.05 -4.22 -15.28
N TRP A 44 13.88 -3.29 -15.77
CA TRP A 44 15.29 -3.23 -15.41
C TRP A 44 15.53 -2.80 -13.94
N LEU A 45 14.53 -2.24 -13.26
CA LEU A 45 14.55 -1.98 -11.82
C LEU A 45 14.07 -3.18 -10.99
N ASP A 46 13.62 -4.27 -11.60
CA ASP A 46 13.12 -5.44 -10.86
C ASP A 46 14.18 -6.02 -9.91
N PHE A 47 15.44 -6.02 -10.33
CA PHE A 47 16.56 -6.45 -9.49
C PHE A 47 16.72 -5.55 -8.25
N PHE A 48 16.56 -4.23 -8.41
CA PHE A 48 16.67 -3.27 -7.31
C PHE A 48 15.53 -3.42 -6.30
N HIS A 49 14.31 -3.67 -6.78
CA HIS A 49 13.15 -3.84 -5.90
C HIS A 49 13.04 -5.27 -5.33
N GLY A 50 13.74 -6.26 -5.90
CA GLY A 50 13.80 -7.62 -5.36
C GLY A 50 12.46 -8.36 -5.27
N GLY A 51 11.43 -7.87 -5.96
CA GLY A 51 10.05 -8.37 -5.90
C GLY A 51 9.14 -7.64 -4.90
N LEU A 52 9.67 -6.67 -4.14
CA LEU A 52 8.92 -5.91 -3.14
C LEU A 52 7.97 -4.88 -3.73
N GLN A 53 8.08 -4.57 -5.02
CA GLN A 53 7.15 -3.75 -5.78
C GLN A 53 5.79 -4.42 -6.05
N PHE A 54 5.68 -5.73 -5.77
CA PHE A 54 4.48 -6.54 -6.06
C PHE A 54 3.77 -7.01 -4.78
N GLN A 55 3.59 -6.13 -3.79
CA GLN A 55 2.99 -6.50 -2.50
C GLN A 55 1.52 -6.92 -2.63
N ALA A 56 0.70 -6.24 -3.44
CA ALA A 56 -0.68 -6.64 -3.66
C ALA A 56 -0.76 -8.10 -4.19
N ILE A 57 0.17 -8.47 -5.06
CA ILE A 57 0.27 -9.84 -5.60
C ILE A 57 0.79 -10.81 -4.55
N HIS A 58 1.80 -10.42 -3.77
CA HIS A 58 2.29 -11.23 -2.66
C HIS A 58 1.19 -11.55 -1.64
N HIS A 59 0.36 -10.57 -1.32
CA HIS A 59 -0.74 -10.72 -0.38
C HIS A 59 -1.91 -11.55 -0.95
N LEU A 60 -2.23 -11.38 -2.23
CA LEU A 60 -3.25 -12.22 -2.91
C LEU A 60 -2.78 -13.67 -3.09
N TYR A 61 -1.50 -13.87 -3.42
CA TYR A 61 -0.94 -15.16 -3.82
C TYR A 61 0.46 -15.40 -3.22
N PRO A 62 0.57 -15.64 -1.89
CA PRO A 62 1.85 -15.68 -1.19
C PRO A 62 2.80 -16.79 -1.63
N ARG A 63 2.29 -17.80 -2.34
CA ARG A 63 3.07 -18.94 -2.85
C ARG A 63 3.58 -18.75 -4.28
N ILE A 64 3.23 -17.66 -4.97
CA ILE A 64 3.72 -17.41 -6.32
C ILE A 64 5.22 -17.10 -6.27
N PRO A 65 6.05 -17.78 -7.08
CA PRO A 65 7.48 -17.50 -7.09
C PRO A 65 7.76 -16.12 -7.69
N ARG A 66 8.81 -15.45 -7.20
CA ARG A 66 9.13 -14.04 -7.53
C ARG A 66 9.17 -13.75 -9.03
N HIS A 67 9.70 -14.66 -9.84
CA HIS A 67 9.79 -14.50 -11.30
C HIS A 67 8.42 -14.48 -12.00
N ASN A 68 7.36 -14.96 -11.34
CA ASN A 68 5.98 -14.94 -11.86
C ASN A 68 5.15 -13.76 -11.35
N LEU A 69 5.66 -12.95 -10.40
CA LEU A 69 4.90 -11.85 -9.81
C LEU A 69 4.44 -10.83 -10.85
N ARG A 70 5.33 -10.41 -11.75
CA ARG A 70 5.01 -9.43 -12.80
C ARG A 70 3.95 -9.92 -13.77
N ARG A 71 4.00 -11.20 -14.16
CA ARG A 71 2.96 -11.80 -15.02
C ARG A 71 1.62 -11.85 -14.29
N THR A 72 1.64 -12.28 -13.03
CA THR A 72 0.44 -12.35 -12.19
C THR A 72 -0.17 -10.96 -11.98
N GLN A 73 0.66 -9.94 -11.78
CA GLN A 73 0.23 -8.56 -11.63
C GLN A 73 -0.65 -8.09 -12.78
N LYS A 74 -0.22 -8.36 -14.01
CA LYS A 74 -1.00 -8.01 -15.21
C LYS A 74 -2.35 -8.71 -15.24
N LEU A 75 -2.39 -10.01 -14.94
CA LEU A 75 -3.64 -10.78 -14.88
C LEU A 75 -4.61 -10.23 -13.82
N VAL A 76 -4.09 -9.84 -12.65
CA VAL A 76 -4.91 -9.24 -11.59
C VAL A 76 -5.41 -7.87 -12.00
N GLN A 77 -4.57 -7.04 -12.65
CA GLN A 77 -4.99 -5.74 -13.16
C GLN A 77 -6.10 -5.87 -14.21
N GLU A 78 -5.95 -6.78 -15.18
CA GLU A 78 -6.97 -7.09 -16.18
C GLU A 78 -8.30 -7.49 -15.51
N PHE A 79 -8.24 -8.42 -14.56
CA PHE A 79 -9.41 -8.82 -13.78
C PHE A 79 -10.05 -7.62 -13.04
N CYS A 80 -9.25 -6.78 -12.38
CA CYS A 80 -9.74 -5.62 -11.65
C CYS A 80 -10.44 -4.61 -12.57
N VAL A 81 -9.91 -4.41 -13.79
CA VAL A 81 -10.58 -3.60 -14.83
C VAL A 81 -11.91 -4.23 -15.22
N ASP A 82 -11.95 -5.53 -15.49
CA ASP A 82 -13.15 -6.24 -15.93
C ASP A 82 -14.30 -6.16 -14.90
N VAL A 83 -13.97 -6.22 -13.60
CA VAL A 83 -14.96 -6.17 -12.52
C VAL A 83 -15.14 -4.79 -11.88
N GLY A 84 -14.47 -3.76 -12.40
CA GLY A 84 -14.58 -2.38 -11.91
C GLY A 84 -13.99 -2.15 -10.50
N ILE A 85 -13.01 -2.94 -10.09
CA ILE A 85 -12.31 -2.78 -8.81
C ILE A 85 -11.06 -1.92 -9.01
N PRO A 86 -10.83 -0.88 -8.18
CA PRO A 86 -9.60 -0.10 -8.24
C PRO A 86 -8.38 -0.94 -7.88
N TYR A 87 -7.33 -0.83 -8.69
CA TYR A 87 -6.02 -1.42 -8.42
C TYR A 87 -5.01 -0.31 -8.11
N ALA A 88 -4.49 -0.28 -6.89
CA ALA A 88 -3.56 0.75 -6.44
C ALA A 88 -2.15 0.47 -6.97
N LEU A 89 -1.77 1.21 -8.02
CA LEU A 89 -0.47 1.13 -8.67
C LEU A 89 0.11 2.54 -8.82
N TYR A 90 1.26 2.80 -8.21
CA TYR A 90 1.89 4.12 -8.23
C TYR A 90 3.36 4.05 -8.63
N GLY A 91 3.86 5.05 -9.34
CA GLY A 91 5.29 5.21 -9.51
C GLY A 91 5.99 5.45 -8.18
N PHE A 92 7.28 5.09 -8.08
CA PHE A 92 8.04 5.19 -6.82
C PHE A 92 7.97 6.57 -6.15
N VAL A 93 8.07 7.66 -6.93
CA VAL A 93 8.01 9.03 -6.39
C VAL A 93 6.61 9.36 -5.86
N ASP A 94 5.57 9.04 -6.62
CA ASP A 94 4.20 9.38 -6.23
C ASP A 94 3.70 8.49 -5.08
N GLY A 95 4.15 7.24 -5.00
CA GLY A 95 3.94 6.39 -3.83
C GLY A 95 4.52 7.01 -2.55
N ASN A 96 5.77 7.50 -2.61
CA ASN A 96 6.38 8.20 -1.47
C ASN A 96 5.64 9.49 -1.09
N LYS A 97 5.20 10.30 -2.08
CA LYS A 97 4.37 11.49 -1.83
C LYS A 97 3.07 11.11 -1.11
N THR A 98 2.44 10.01 -1.51
CA THR A 98 1.20 9.52 -0.89
C THR A 98 1.42 9.15 0.58
N VAL A 99 2.52 8.45 0.91
CA VAL A 99 2.88 8.13 2.29
C VAL A 99 3.12 9.38 3.12
N ILE A 100 3.95 10.30 2.65
CA ILE A 100 4.26 11.54 3.38
C ILE A 100 2.98 12.38 3.57
N GLY A 101 2.14 12.47 2.54
CA GLY A 101 0.86 13.16 2.60
C GLY A 101 -0.07 12.56 3.65
N LYS A 102 -0.15 11.22 3.73
CA LYS A 102 -0.96 10.53 4.75
C LYS A 102 -0.42 10.75 6.16
N LEU A 103 0.89 10.70 6.35
CA LEU A 103 1.53 11.01 7.65
C LEU A 103 1.24 12.46 8.08
N ALA A 104 1.30 13.41 7.16
CA ALA A 104 0.95 14.80 7.43
C ALA A 104 -0.53 14.97 7.81
N GLU A 105 -1.43 14.23 7.17
CA GLU A 105 -2.85 14.20 7.52
C GLU A 105 -3.10 13.65 8.93
N VAL A 106 -2.52 12.49 9.26
CA VAL A 106 -2.62 11.88 10.59
C VAL A 106 -2.04 12.79 11.66
N SER A 107 -0.91 13.45 11.39
CA SER A 107 -0.30 14.43 12.30
C SER A 107 -1.25 15.59 12.61
N ARG A 108 -1.96 16.12 11.60
CA ARG A 108 -2.99 17.16 11.81
C ARG A 108 -4.15 16.66 12.66
N GLN A 109 -4.65 15.45 12.41
CA GLN A 109 -5.73 14.85 13.20
C GLN A 109 -5.30 14.66 14.67
N ALA A 110 -4.08 14.17 14.91
CA ALA A 110 -3.53 14.00 16.24
C ALA A 110 -3.37 15.33 16.98
N ALA A 111 -2.92 16.39 16.29
CA ALA A 111 -2.83 17.73 16.87
C ALA A 111 -4.20 18.26 17.32
N ILE A 112 -5.24 18.10 16.48
CA ILE A 112 -6.62 18.48 16.83
C ILE A 112 -7.11 17.69 18.06
N LEU A 113 -6.90 16.37 18.07
CA LEU A 113 -7.28 15.53 19.21
C LEU A 113 -6.60 15.96 20.51
N ALA A 114 -5.31 16.32 20.45
CA ALA A 114 -4.57 16.81 21.60
C ALA A 114 -5.13 18.12 22.15
N GLU A 115 -5.54 19.05 21.28
CA GLU A 115 -6.20 20.29 21.70
C GLU A 115 -7.58 20.03 22.34
N CYS A 116 -8.38 19.12 21.77
CA CYS A 116 -9.65 18.70 22.39
C CYS A 116 -9.44 18.09 23.78
N GLN A 117 -8.42 17.23 23.94
CA GLN A 117 -8.09 16.61 25.23
C GLN A 117 -7.70 17.65 26.29
N LYS A 118 -6.89 18.66 25.92
CA LYS A 118 -6.53 19.76 26.84
C LYS A 118 -7.76 20.54 27.28
N HIS A 119 -8.68 20.83 26.36
CA HIS A 119 -9.90 21.57 26.67
C HIS A 119 -10.79 20.80 27.65
N VAL A 120 -11.01 19.50 27.41
CA VAL A 120 -11.79 18.62 28.31
C VAL A 120 -11.13 18.50 29.69
N ALA A 121 -9.80 18.40 29.77
CA ALA A 121 -9.09 18.29 31.05
C ALA A 121 -9.07 19.60 31.88
N SER A 122 -9.39 20.73 31.24
CA SER A 122 -9.45 22.05 31.89
C SER A 122 -10.82 22.45 32.41
N HIS A 123 -11.85 21.63 32.16
CA HIS A 123 -13.22 21.77 32.65
C HIS A 123 -13.61 20.55 33.49
#